data_AF-A0A2V8T3F9-F1
#
_entry.id   AF-A0A2V8T3F9-F1
#
_cell.length_a   1.000
_cell.length_b   1.000
_cell.length_c   1.000
_cell.angle_alpha   90.00
_cell.angle_beta   90.00
_cell.angle_gamma   90.00
#
_symmetry.space_group_name_H-M   'P 1'
#
loop_
_entity.id
_entity.type
_entity.pdbx_description
1 polymer ?
#
loop_
_entity_poly.entity_id
_entity_poly.type
_entity_poly.pdbx_seq_one_letter_code
_entity_poly.pdbx_strand_id
1 'polypeptide(L)'
;MSSRLGIQEKSNNTQEMLCPCCGGTILRQAVQCGCGARFVGQPLDEIPIKVQRLGPAMTSVALLALVVTASLVATKWLSFAAVVVIWSAWRAVRLARRDAEWYGGYKTAVATLSLTIAASAALAAYGIAHIPQALENYQLRQIAATEAAMHHVANLLEEYQLANGGAYPRTVQELKKETGESLPADYWDRSIKYESGFAARADRSIGNTPMSANNFELRSAGPDGIVGTDDDIVMRDGIIFTSSSVKNHSAVQQQH
;
A
#
# COMPACT_ATOMS: atom_id res chain seq x y z
N MET A 1 7.98 23.59 34.77
CA MET A 1 9.13 22.73 35.14
C MET A 1 9.66 22.05 33.89
N SER A 2 10.73 22.57 33.30
CA SER A 2 11.68 21.77 32.50
C SER A 2 12.92 22.63 32.28
N SER A 3 14.05 22.09 32.70
CA SER A 3 15.26 22.79 33.11
C SER A 3 16.07 23.30 31.91
N ARG A 4 16.34 24.61 31.90
CA ARG A 4 17.43 25.21 31.12
C ARG A 4 18.75 24.92 31.83
N LEU A 5 19.45 23.87 31.43
CA LEU A 5 20.87 23.71 31.73
C LEU A 5 21.66 24.65 30.82
N GLY A 6 21.82 25.89 31.29
CA GLY A 6 22.82 26.80 30.76
C GLY A 6 24.20 26.36 31.25
N ILE A 7 24.92 25.63 30.40
CA ILE A 7 26.36 25.40 30.56
C ILE A 7 27.04 26.75 30.27
N GLN A 8 27.20 27.57 31.31
CA GLN A 8 28.17 28.67 31.32
C GLN A 8 29.53 28.06 31.67
N GLU A 9 30.17 27.43 30.69
CA GLU A 9 31.59 27.11 30.77
C GLU A 9 32.36 28.42 30.53
N LYS A 10 32.48 29.23 31.58
CA LYS A 10 33.43 30.33 31.63
C LYS A 10 34.83 29.74 31.79
N SER A 11 35.32 29.13 30.71
CA SER A 11 36.74 28.86 30.53
C SER A 11 37.43 30.21 30.43
N ASN A 12 37.90 30.73 31.57
CA ASN A 12 38.99 31.71 31.59
C ASN A 12 40.21 30.97 31.05
N ASN A 13 40.23 30.79 29.73
CA ASN A 13 41.28 30.15 28.98
C ASN A 13 42.43 31.17 28.89
N THR A 14 43.09 31.43 30.00
CA THR A 14 44.50 31.80 29.98
C THR A 14 45.22 30.60 29.39
N GLN A 15 45.20 30.51 28.06
CA GLN A 15 45.81 29.44 27.30
C GLN A 15 47.31 29.50 27.60
N GLU A 16 47.72 28.63 28.52
CA GLU A 16 49.11 28.32 28.78
C GLU A 16 49.63 27.49 27.61
N MET A 17 50.83 27.81 27.17
CA MET A 17 51.54 27.02 26.18
C MET A 17 52.90 26.64 26.71
N LEU A 18 53.38 25.47 26.33
CA LEU A 18 54.68 24.96 26.77
C LEU A 18 55.79 25.60 25.94
N CYS A 19 56.83 26.09 26.62
CA CYS A 19 58.04 26.57 25.98
C CYS A 19 58.77 25.39 25.31
N PRO A 20 59.07 25.43 24.01
CA PRO A 20 59.79 24.34 23.36
C PRO A 20 61.26 24.23 23.83
N CYS A 21 61.84 25.29 24.40
CA CYS A 21 63.23 25.26 24.86
C CYS A 21 63.42 24.62 26.25
N CYS A 22 62.52 24.91 27.20
CA CYS A 22 62.68 24.49 28.60
C CYS A 22 61.51 23.68 29.17
N GLY A 23 60.43 23.51 28.41
CA GLY A 23 59.21 22.85 28.87
C GLY A 23 58.39 23.64 29.90
N GLY A 24 58.79 24.86 30.26
CA GLY A 24 58.03 25.71 31.19
C GLY A 24 56.72 26.22 30.59
N THR A 25 55.69 26.41 31.41
CA THR A 25 54.43 27.03 30.97
C THR A 25 54.59 28.54 30.79
N ILE A 26 54.07 29.06 29.69
CA ILE A 26 54.06 30.48 29.37
C ILE A 26 52.64 30.90 29.03
N LEU A 27 52.20 32.03 29.57
CA LEU A 27 50.95 32.68 29.16
C LEU A 27 51.09 33.16 27.71
N ARG A 28 50.09 32.91 26.84
CA ARG A 28 50.08 33.35 25.43
C ARG A 28 50.40 34.84 25.17
N GLN A 29 50.30 35.69 26.18
CA GLN A 29 50.61 37.13 26.09
C GLN A 29 52.03 37.51 26.58
N ALA A 30 52.80 36.57 27.13
CA ALA A 30 54.13 36.87 27.65
C ALA A 30 55.15 36.98 26.51
N VAL A 31 55.90 38.08 26.49
CA VAL A 31 56.90 38.40 25.45
C VAL A 31 58.11 37.45 25.50
N GLN A 32 58.38 36.86 26.66
CA GLN A 32 59.54 35.99 26.88
C GLN A 32 59.25 34.90 27.93
N CYS A 33 59.90 33.75 27.76
CA CYS A 33 59.97 32.71 28.77
C CYS A 33 61.01 33.05 29.86
N GLY A 34 60.88 32.47 31.05
CA GLY A 34 61.92 32.53 32.09
C GLY A 34 63.28 31.98 31.65
N CYS A 35 63.32 31.09 30.64
CA CYS A 35 64.57 30.58 30.06
C CYS A 35 65.21 31.53 29.03
N GLY A 36 64.65 32.71 28.78
CA GLY A 36 65.16 33.68 27.80
C GLY A 36 64.70 33.47 26.35
N ALA A 37 63.90 32.44 26.06
CA ALA A 37 63.30 32.25 24.74
C ALA A 37 62.25 33.34 24.45
N ARG A 38 62.29 33.91 23.24
CA ARG A 38 61.36 34.95 22.76
C ARG A 38 60.46 34.40 21.67
N PHE A 39 59.23 34.88 21.61
CA PHE A 39 58.30 34.55 20.53
C PHE A 39 58.74 35.20 19.21
N VAL A 40 58.93 34.38 18.18
CA VAL A 40 59.26 34.83 16.83
C VAL A 40 57.98 34.81 16.00
N GLY A 41 57.17 35.86 16.14
CA GLY A 41 55.94 36.04 15.37
C GLY A 41 54.67 36.07 16.23
N GLN A 42 53.63 36.72 15.70
CA GLN A 42 52.29 36.63 16.26
C GLN A 42 51.80 35.18 16.10
N PRO A 43 51.13 34.59 17.11
CA PRO A 43 50.50 33.28 16.94
C PRO A 43 49.58 33.38 15.71
N LEU A 44 49.67 32.42 14.79
CA LEU A 44 48.69 32.32 13.72
C LEU A 44 47.33 32.17 14.38
N ASP A 45 46.44 33.15 14.18
CA ASP A 45 45.04 32.97 14.46
C ASP A 45 44.58 31.77 13.64
N GLU A 46 44.25 30.68 14.32
CA GLU A 46 43.61 29.52 13.72
C GLU A 46 42.30 30.03 13.13
N ILE A 47 42.28 30.31 11.83
CA ILE A 47 41.07 30.72 11.14
C ILE A 47 40.13 29.53 11.31
N PRO A 48 39.03 29.63 12.08
CA PRO A 48 38.19 28.49 12.32
C PRO A 48 37.63 28.06 10.98
N ILE A 49 38.08 26.91 10.47
CA ILE A 49 37.57 26.32 9.24
C ILE A 49 36.11 25.96 9.55
N LYS A 50 35.19 26.87 9.20
CA LYS A 50 33.75 26.65 9.31
C LYS A 50 33.33 25.62 8.26
N VAL A 51 33.45 24.34 8.61
CA VAL A 51 32.87 23.24 7.83
C VAL A 51 31.35 23.36 7.87
N GLN A 52 30.75 23.71 6.73
CA GLN A 52 29.30 23.76 6.58
C GLN A 52 28.71 22.36 6.79
N ARG A 53 27.83 22.22 7.79
CA ARG A 53 27.18 20.93 8.09
C ARG A 53 26.00 20.69 7.14
N LEU A 54 26.24 19.94 6.07
CA LEU A 54 25.24 19.50 5.08
C LEU A 54 24.38 18.30 5.55
N GLY A 55 24.69 17.71 6.71
CA GLY A 55 24.08 16.47 7.21
C GLY A 55 22.54 16.40 7.12
N PRO A 56 21.80 17.41 7.59
CA PRO A 56 20.34 17.36 7.59
C PRO A 56 19.72 17.27 6.18
N ALA A 57 20.28 17.99 5.20
CA ALA A 57 19.76 18.00 3.83
C ALA A 57 19.99 16.66 3.12
N MET A 58 21.14 16.03 3.36
CA MET A 58 21.44 14.70 2.80
C MET A 58 20.52 13.63 3.40
N THR A 59 20.19 13.72 4.69
CA THR A 59 19.23 12.78 5.31
C THR A 59 17.84 12.89 4.72
N SER A 60 17.35 14.11 4.40
CA SER A 60 16.04 14.26 3.76
C SER A 60 15.99 13.69 2.35
N VAL A 61 17.06 13.84 1.57
CA VAL A 61 17.13 13.27 0.21
C VAL A 61 17.17 11.74 0.26
N ALA A 62 17.99 11.18 1.16
CA ALA A 62 18.08 9.74 1.34
C ALA A 62 16.73 9.13 1.79
N LEU A 63 16.02 9.79 2.71
CA LEU A 63 14.69 9.37 3.14
C LEU A 63 13.66 9.46 2.02
N LEU A 64 13.70 10.51 1.19
CA LEU A 64 12.81 10.64 0.04
C LEU A 64 13.04 9.50 -0.96
N ALA A 65 14.30 9.21 -1.30
CA ALA A 65 14.64 8.11 -2.19
C ALA A 65 14.13 6.76 -1.65
N LEU A 66 14.28 6.52 -0.34
CA LEU A 66 13.79 5.29 0.31
C LEU A 66 12.26 5.22 0.27
N VAL A 67 11.56 6.33 0.50
CA VAL A 67 10.08 6.37 0.40
C VAL A 67 9.61 6.12 -1.03
N VAL A 68 10.28 6.67 -2.05
CA VAL A 68 9.94 6.43 -3.45
C VAL A 68 10.17 4.96 -3.82
N THR A 69 11.31 4.37 -3.45
CA THR A 69 11.56 2.95 -3.75
C THR A 69 10.62 2.02 -2.98
N ALA A 70 10.33 2.32 -1.71
CA ALA A 70 9.37 1.57 -0.91
C ALA A 70 7.93 1.73 -1.42
N SER A 71 7.58 2.88 -2.02
CA SER A 71 6.24 3.13 -2.57
C SER A 71 5.88 2.19 -3.71
N LEU A 72 6.88 1.70 -4.43
CA LEU A 72 6.71 0.72 -5.50
C LEU A 72 6.44 -0.70 -4.98
N VAL A 73 6.71 -0.97 -3.69
CA VAL A 73 6.66 -2.32 -3.11
C VAL A 73 5.59 -2.46 -2.02
N ALA A 74 5.30 -1.41 -1.24
CA ALA A 74 4.43 -1.49 -0.06
C ALA A 74 3.49 -0.27 0.07
N THR A 75 2.41 -0.27 -0.72
CA THR A 75 1.49 0.89 -0.87
C THR A 75 0.76 1.29 0.43
N LYS A 76 0.56 0.36 1.38
CA LYS A 76 -0.32 0.58 2.54
C LYS A 76 0.28 1.41 3.68
N TRP A 77 1.61 1.47 3.82
CA TRP A 77 2.29 2.20 4.91
C TRP A 77 2.80 3.59 4.49
N LEU A 78 2.45 4.05 3.29
CA LEU A 78 2.97 5.27 2.68
C LEU A 78 2.55 6.57 3.38
N SER A 79 1.37 6.61 3.99
CA SER A 79 0.85 7.83 4.65
C SER A 79 1.71 8.27 5.82
N PHE A 80 2.13 7.33 6.69
CA PHE A 80 3.01 7.63 7.82
C PHE A 80 4.42 8.04 7.36
N ALA A 81 4.97 7.34 6.37
CA ALA A 81 6.30 7.64 5.84
C ALA A 81 6.36 9.04 5.20
N ALA A 82 5.36 9.40 4.40
CA ALA A 82 5.29 10.71 3.75
C ALA A 82 5.25 11.87 4.76
N VAL A 83 4.48 11.72 5.85
CA VAL A 83 4.41 12.73 6.92
C VAL A 83 5.77 12.92 7.60
N VAL A 84 6.50 11.83 7.87
CA VAL A 84 7.85 11.91 8.47
C VAL A 84 8.84 12.61 7.55
N VAL A 85 8.80 12.36 6.24
CA VAL A 85 9.67 13.04 5.27
C VAL A 85 9.34 14.53 5.16
N ILE A 86 8.05 14.90 5.09
CA ILE A 86 7.65 16.32 5.06
C ILE A 86 8.06 17.02 6.36
N TRP A 87 7.87 16.36 7.51
CA TRP A 87 8.27 16.91 8.82
C TRP A 87 9.78 17.11 8.94
N SER A 88 10.61 16.16 8.48
CA SER A 88 12.06 16.28 8.52
C SER A 88 12.58 17.38 7.59
N ALA A 89 12.00 17.50 6.38
CA ALA A 89 12.33 18.57 5.43
C ALA A 89 11.92 19.96 5.97
N TRP A 90 10.72 20.08 6.56
CA TRP A 90 10.27 21.32 7.21
C TRP A 90 11.18 21.70 8.38
N ARG A 91 11.59 20.73 9.20
CA ARG A 91 12.54 20.94 10.30
C ARG A 91 13.89 21.42 9.78
N ALA A 92 14.42 20.85 8.70
CA ALA A 92 15.67 21.27 8.10
C ALA A 92 15.63 22.73 7.61
N VAL A 93 14.54 23.13 6.93
CA VAL A 93 14.33 24.53 6.51
C VAL A 93 14.24 25.46 7.72
N ARG A 94 13.55 25.03 8.80
CA ARG A 94 13.40 25.83 10.02
C ARG A 94 14.74 26.05 10.74
N LEU A 95 15.60 25.03 10.76
CA LEU A 95 16.96 25.13 11.31
C LEU A 95 17.84 26.04 10.46
N ALA A 96 17.82 25.87 9.13
CA ALA A 96 18.58 26.72 8.20
C ALA A 96 18.16 28.21 8.26
N ARG A 97 16.89 28.48 8.59
CA ARG A 97 16.38 29.85 8.73
C ARG A 97 16.74 30.49 10.08
N ARG A 98 16.89 29.69 11.15
CA ARG A 98 17.25 30.19 12.50
C ARG A 98 18.75 30.44 12.63
N ASP A 99 19.58 29.52 12.14
CA ASP A 99 21.03 29.54 12.36
C ASP A 99 21.78 29.63 11.02
N ALA A 100 21.54 30.72 10.27
CA ALA A 100 22.10 30.91 8.92
C ALA A 100 23.64 30.94 8.88
N GLU A 101 24.28 31.29 10.01
CA GLU A 101 25.73 31.33 10.17
C GLU A 101 26.39 29.94 10.31
N TRP A 102 25.62 28.91 10.69
CA TRP A 102 26.08 27.53 10.84
C TRP A 102 25.65 26.62 9.68
N TYR A 103 24.57 26.98 9.00
CA TYR A 103 23.98 26.20 7.90
C TYR A 103 24.03 26.97 6.58
N GLY A 104 25.11 26.74 5.81
CA GLY A 104 25.15 27.13 4.40
C GLY A 104 24.17 26.28 3.59
N GLY A 105 23.34 26.91 2.74
CA GLY A 105 22.50 26.18 1.79
C GLY A 105 20.99 26.33 1.94
N TYR A 106 20.47 27.45 2.46
CA TYR A 106 19.02 27.71 2.51
C TYR A 106 18.30 27.45 1.17
N LYS A 107 18.90 27.87 0.04
CA LYS A 107 18.34 27.61 -1.29
C LYS A 107 18.20 26.12 -1.60
N THR A 108 19.18 25.30 -1.18
CA THR A 108 19.14 23.83 -1.35
C THR A 108 18.10 23.18 -0.44
N ALA A 109 17.93 23.69 0.79
CA ALA A 109 16.90 23.22 1.71
C ALA A 109 15.48 23.54 1.20
N VAL A 110 15.28 24.72 0.60
CA VAL A 110 14.00 25.07 -0.05
C VAL A 110 13.76 24.21 -1.29
N ALA A 111 14.78 24.00 -2.12
CA ALA A 111 14.65 23.17 -3.33
C ALA A 111 14.29 21.70 -3.00
N THR A 112 14.92 21.13 -1.97
CA THR A 112 14.60 19.76 -1.51
C THR A 112 13.20 19.66 -0.93
N LEU A 113 12.76 20.67 -0.16
CA LEU A 113 11.38 20.72 0.34
C LEU A 113 10.37 20.78 -0.82
N SER A 114 10.59 21.65 -1.82
CA SER A 114 9.69 21.74 -2.97
C SER A 114 9.64 20.45 -3.78
N LEU A 115 10.79 19.79 -3.98
CA LEU A 115 10.85 18.49 -4.65
C LEU A 115 10.08 17.42 -3.87
N THR A 116 10.20 17.41 -2.54
CA THR A 116 9.48 16.49 -1.66
C THR A 116 7.97 16.67 -1.76
N ILE A 117 7.50 17.93 -1.71
CA ILE A 117 6.08 18.25 -1.81
C ILE A 117 5.55 17.84 -3.20
N ALA A 118 6.28 18.16 -4.27
CA ALA A 118 5.89 17.77 -5.63
C ALA A 118 5.83 16.25 -5.80
N ALA A 119 6.85 15.51 -5.34
CA ALA A 119 6.89 14.06 -5.44
C ALA A 119 5.78 13.38 -4.63
N SER A 120 5.53 13.85 -3.40
CA SER A 120 4.43 13.34 -2.57
C SER A 120 3.05 13.61 -3.17
N ALA A 121 2.84 14.80 -3.75
CA ALA A 121 1.61 15.12 -4.46
C ALA A 121 1.41 14.23 -5.69
N ALA A 122 2.47 13.97 -6.46
CA ALA A 122 2.41 13.07 -7.62
C ALA A 122 2.07 11.63 -7.22
N LEU A 123 2.68 11.10 -6.15
CA LEU A 123 2.36 9.77 -5.62
C LEU A 123 0.93 9.69 -5.09
N ALA A 124 0.45 10.73 -4.41
CA ALA A 124 -0.94 10.78 -3.94
C ALA A 124 -1.93 10.78 -5.12
N ALA A 125 -1.68 11.59 -6.14
CA ALA A 125 -2.50 11.62 -7.35
C ALA A 125 -2.49 10.27 -8.08
N TYR A 126 -1.33 9.64 -8.21
CA TYR A 126 -1.19 8.31 -8.79
C TYR A 126 -1.97 7.24 -8.01
N GLY A 127 -1.86 7.26 -6.68
CA GLY A 127 -2.59 6.35 -5.80
C GLY A 127 -4.10 6.51 -5.95
N ILE A 128 -4.61 7.74 -5.92
CA ILE A 128 -6.05 8.03 -6.09
C ILE A 128 -6.56 7.53 -7.45
N ALA A 129 -5.77 7.72 -8.51
CA ALA A 129 -6.14 7.26 -9.85
C ALA A 129 -6.24 5.72 -9.99
N HIS A 130 -5.53 4.95 -9.15
CA HIS A 130 -5.53 3.47 -9.21
C HIS A 130 -6.50 2.80 -8.23
N ILE A 131 -7.14 3.54 -7.33
CA ILE A 131 -8.18 3.00 -6.43
C ILE A 131 -9.32 2.28 -7.18
N PRO A 132 -9.93 2.83 -8.26
CA PRO A 132 -11.06 2.17 -8.91
C PRO A 132 -10.68 0.80 -9.48
N GLN A 133 -9.53 0.71 -10.16
CA GLN A 133 -9.02 -0.55 -10.70
C GLN A 133 -8.73 -1.58 -9.59
N ALA A 134 -8.22 -1.15 -8.44
CA ALA A 134 -8.00 -2.04 -7.30
C ALA A 134 -9.33 -2.60 -6.75
N LEU A 135 -10.39 -1.79 -6.73
CA LEU A 135 -11.72 -2.21 -6.29
C LEU A 135 -12.37 -3.18 -7.29
N GLU A 136 -12.27 -2.89 -8.59
CA GLU A 136 -12.74 -3.78 -9.67
C GLU A 136 -12.03 -5.14 -9.60
N ASN A 137 -10.70 -5.13 -9.47
CA ASN A 137 -9.91 -6.36 -9.32
C ASN A 137 -10.28 -7.15 -8.07
N TYR A 138 -10.67 -6.46 -6.98
CA TYR A 138 -11.14 -7.13 -5.78
C TYR A 138 -12.48 -7.83 -6.04
N GLN A 139 -13.45 -7.15 -6.66
CA GLN A 139 -14.75 -7.72 -7.02
C GLN A 139 -14.60 -8.91 -7.98
N LEU A 140 -13.77 -8.80 -9.00
CA LEU A 140 -13.50 -9.89 -9.95
C LEU A 140 -12.96 -11.14 -9.26
N ARG A 141 -12.11 -10.99 -8.24
CA ARG A 141 -11.60 -12.13 -7.46
C ARG A 141 -12.70 -12.83 -6.65
N GLN A 142 -13.64 -12.06 -6.11
CA GLN A 142 -14.77 -12.62 -5.35
C GLN A 142 -15.73 -13.40 -6.24
N ILE A 143 -16.04 -12.83 -7.41
CA ILE A 143 -16.89 -13.46 -8.42
C ILE A 143 -16.21 -14.75 -8.92
N ALA A 144 -14.95 -14.68 -9.34
CA ALA A 144 -14.21 -15.86 -9.82
C ALA A 144 -14.10 -16.99 -8.78
N ALA A 145 -13.97 -16.66 -7.48
CA ALA A 145 -13.97 -17.65 -6.42
C ALA A 145 -15.32 -18.37 -6.29
N THR A 146 -16.42 -17.62 -6.42
CA THR A 146 -17.78 -18.18 -6.39
C THR A 146 -18.05 -19.03 -7.64
N GLU A 147 -17.62 -18.56 -8.81
CA GLU A 147 -17.71 -19.32 -10.07
C GLU A 147 -16.94 -20.64 -9.99
N ALA A 148 -15.72 -20.63 -9.44
CA ALA A 148 -14.95 -21.84 -9.23
C ALA A 148 -15.66 -22.85 -8.32
N ALA A 149 -16.31 -22.37 -7.25
CA ALA A 149 -17.11 -23.22 -6.37
C ALA A 149 -18.35 -23.80 -7.09
N MET A 150 -19.00 -23.01 -7.95
CA MET A 150 -20.13 -23.50 -8.76
C MET A 150 -19.70 -24.56 -9.78
N HIS A 151 -18.54 -24.38 -10.44
CA HIS A 151 -18.00 -25.38 -11.36
C HIS A 151 -17.66 -26.70 -10.66
N HIS A 152 -17.12 -26.63 -9.43
CA HIS A 152 -16.90 -27.82 -8.61
C HIS A 152 -18.21 -28.59 -8.38
N VAL A 153 -19.28 -27.89 -8.00
CA VAL A 153 -20.61 -28.51 -7.82
C VAL A 153 -21.18 -29.04 -9.14
N ALA A 154 -20.99 -28.32 -10.25
CA ALA A 154 -21.44 -28.75 -11.57
C ALA A 154 -20.81 -30.10 -11.96
N ASN A 155 -19.51 -30.27 -11.71
CA ASN A 155 -18.84 -31.55 -11.94
C ASN A 155 -19.43 -32.68 -11.08
N LEU A 156 -19.71 -32.43 -9.79
CA LEU A 156 -20.36 -33.42 -8.92
C LEU A 156 -21.77 -33.80 -9.41
N LEU A 157 -22.51 -32.85 -9.98
CA LEU A 157 -23.83 -33.09 -10.55
C LEU A 157 -23.75 -33.92 -11.84
N GLU A 158 -22.74 -33.69 -12.68
CA GLU A 158 -22.48 -34.50 -13.87
C GLU A 158 -22.07 -35.93 -13.50
N GLU A 159 -21.21 -36.10 -12.51
CA GLU A 159 -20.84 -37.42 -11.97
C GLU A 159 -22.06 -38.17 -11.43
N TYR A 160 -22.93 -37.47 -10.69
CA TYR A 160 -24.20 -38.02 -10.22
C TYR A 160 -25.10 -38.44 -11.38
N GLN A 161 -25.19 -37.62 -12.43
CA GLN A 161 -26.01 -37.90 -13.61
C GLN A 161 -25.54 -39.18 -14.31
N LEU A 162 -24.23 -39.35 -14.48
CA LEU A 162 -23.63 -40.54 -15.08
C LEU A 162 -23.89 -41.79 -14.25
N ALA A 163 -23.83 -41.69 -12.91
CA ALA A 163 -24.11 -42.81 -12.01
C ALA A 163 -25.59 -43.22 -12.00
N ASN A 164 -26.51 -42.25 -12.11
CA ASN A 164 -27.95 -42.45 -11.92
C ASN A 164 -28.76 -42.50 -13.23
N GLY A 165 -28.14 -42.96 -14.32
CA GLY A 165 -28.84 -43.26 -15.57
C GLY A 165 -29.38 -42.03 -16.31
N GLY A 166 -28.72 -40.87 -16.16
CA GLY A 166 -29.05 -39.65 -16.91
C GLY A 166 -29.88 -38.62 -16.15
N ALA A 167 -30.29 -38.89 -14.91
CA ALA A 167 -31.12 -37.99 -14.10
C ALA A 167 -30.31 -37.18 -13.08
N TYR A 168 -30.61 -35.89 -12.95
CA TYR A 168 -30.07 -35.00 -11.90
C TYR A 168 -30.82 -35.17 -10.58
N PRO A 169 -30.19 -34.87 -9.43
CA PRO A 169 -30.87 -34.95 -8.13
C PRO A 169 -31.98 -33.90 -8.07
N ARG A 170 -33.12 -34.22 -7.45
CA ARG A 170 -34.24 -33.25 -7.33
C ARG A 170 -34.05 -32.30 -6.16
N THR A 171 -33.24 -32.71 -5.19
CA THR A 171 -33.03 -31.99 -3.95
C THR A 171 -31.56 -32.03 -3.55
N VAL A 172 -31.11 -31.00 -2.82
CA VAL A 172 -29.72 -30.91 -2.31
C VAL A 172 -29.41 -32.07 -1.36
N GLN A 173 -30.41 -32.57 -0.65
CA GLN A 173 -30.28 -33.69 0.27
C GLN A 173 -29.98 -35.00 -0.46
N GLU A 174 -30.50 -35.19 -1.68
CA GLU A 174 -30.15 -36.35 -2.52
C GLU A 174 -28.69 -36.31 -2.93
N LEU A 175 -28.20 -35.15 -3.40
CA LEU A 175 -26.79 -34.97 -3.73
C LEU A 175 -25.90 -35.30 -2.52
N LYS A 176 -26.21 -34.74 -1.35
CA LYS A 176 -25.45 -34.98 -0.11
C LYS A 176 -25.45 -36.46 0.32
N LYS A 177 -26.51 -37.21 0.07
CA LYS A 177 -26.58 -38.63 0.45
C LYS A 177 -25.65 -39.48 -0.41
N GLU A 178 -25.49 -39.13 -1.68
CA GLU A 178 -24.71 -39.91 -2.64
C GLU A 178 -23.23 -39.52 -2.62
N THR A 179 -22.93 -38.23 -2.68
CA THR A 179 -21.54 -37.74 -2.73
C THR A 179 -20.93 -37.53 -1.34
N GLY A 180 -21.76 -37.47 -0.30
CA GLY A 180 -21.33 -37.10 1.06
C GLY A 180 -21.00 -35.61 1.22
N GLU A 181 -21.07 -34.82 0.14
CA GLU A 181 -20.67 -33.42 0.09
C GLU A 181 -21.90 -32.49 0.14
N SER A 182 -21.82 -31.40 0.90
CA SER A 182 -22.83 -30.35 0.89
C SER A 182 -22.45 -29.25 -0.09
N LEU A 183 -23.44 -28.52 -0.61
CA LEU A 183 -23.17 -27.34 -1.41
C LEU A 183 -22.23 -26.39 -0.65
N PRO A 184 -21.13 -25.93 -1.28
CA PRO A 184 -20.24 -24.96 -0.70
C PRO A 184 -20.98 -23.62 -0.53
N ALA A 185 -20.53 -22.83 0.44
CA ALA A 185 -20.91 -21.45 0.51
C ALA A 185 -20.20 -20.65 -0.59
N ASP A 186 -20.81 -19.55 -1.02
CA ASP A 186 -20.16 -18.59 -1.91
C ASP A 186 -19.06 -17.80 -1.18
N TYR A 187 -18.41 -16.88 -1.89
CA TYR A 187 -17.36 -16.04 -1.30
C TYR A 187 -17.85 -15.22 -0.08
N TRP A 188 -19.14 -14.91 -0.01
CA TRP A 188 -19.77 -14.13 1.06
C TRP A 188 -20.39 -15.02 2.15
N ASP A 189 -20.01 -16.29 2.20
CA ASP A 189 -20.50 -17.29 3.18
C ASP A 189 -22.03 -17.50 3.10
N ARG A 190 -22.61 -17.31 1.91
CA ARG A 190 -24.04 -17.54 1.65
C ARG A 190 -24.23 -18.86 0.92
N SER A 191 -25.35 -19.53 1.18
CA SER A 191 -25.66 -20.81 0.56
C SER A 191 -25.97 -20.64 -0.93
N ILE A 192 -25.28 -21.41 -1.78
CA ILE A 192 -25.66 -21.55 -3.18
C ILE A 192 -26.98 -22.33 -3.24
N LYS A 193 -27.98 -21.77 -3.93
CA LYS A 193 -29.26 -22.44 -4.16
C LYS A 193 -29.13 -23.37 -5.37
N TYR A 194 -29.78 -24.52 -5.27
CA TYR A 194 -29.81 -25.53 -6.33
C TYR A 194 -31.26 -25.87 -6.67
N GLU A 195 -31.55 -25.91 -7.96
CA GLU A 195 -32.86 -26.25 -8.49
C GLU A 195 -32.69 -27.09 -9.76
N SER A 196 -33.46 -28.19 -9.87
CA SER A 196 -33.40 -29.14 -10.99
C SER A 196 -34.66 -29.05 -11.86
N GLY A 197 -34.55 -29.31 -13.16
CA GLY A 197 -35.71 -29.46 -14.05
C GLY A 197 -36.35 -28.13 -14.47
N PHE A 198 -35.54 -27.09 -14.66
CA PHE A 198 -36.00 -25.81 -15.18
C PHE A 198 -36.45 -25.90 -16.63
N ALA A 199 -37.76 -25.83 -16.87
CA ALA A 199 -38.31 -25.66 -18.21
C ALA A 199 -38.16 -24.20 -18.71
N ALA A 200 -36.93 -23.76 -18.96
CA ALA A 200 -36.70 -22.60 -19.82
C ALA A 200 -36.52 -23.12 -21.25
N ARG A 201 -37.49 -22.80 -22.11
CA ARG A 201 -37.53 -23.15 -23.53
C ARG A 201 -36.17 -22.84 -24.16
N ALA A 202 -35.61 -23.81 -24.88
CA ALA A 202 -34.41 -23.67 -25.69
C ALA A 202 -34.63 -22.59 -26.75
N ASP A 203 -34.36 -21.33 -26.39
CA ASP A 203 -34.50 -20.19 -27.30
C ASP A 203 -33.37 -19.19 -27.07
N ARG A 204 -32.12 -19.69 -27.15
CA ARG A 204 -31.06 -19.10 -27.98
C ARG A 204 -29.74 -19.85 -27.90
N SER A 205 -29.05 -19.78 -29.03
CA SER A 205 -27.71 -20.24 -29.28
C SER A 205 -26.69 -19.14 -28.96
N ILE A 206 -25.61 -19.50 -28.26
CA ILE A 206 -24.37 -18.72 -28.31
C ILE A 206 -23.61 -19.20 -29.55
N GLY A 207 -23.57 -18.39 -30.61
CA GLY A 207 -22.84 -18.74 -31.84
C GLY A 207 -23.43 -19.92 -32.62
N ASN A 208 -24.75 -19.94 -32.86
CA ASN A 208 -25.46 -20.97 -33.64
C ASN A 208 -25.48 -22.41 -33.07
N THR A 209 -24.98 -22.66 -31.87
CA THR A 209 -25.17 -23.96 -31.20
C THR A 209 -26.46 -23.94 -30.37
N PRO A 210 -27.48 -24.76 -30.68
CA PRO A 210 -28.64 -24.91 -29.81
C PRO A 210 -28.17 -25.47 -28.47
N MET A 211 -28.29 -24.69 -27.39
CA MET A 211 -27.98 -25.16 -26.05
C MET A 211 -29.04 -26.15 -25.59
N SER A 212 -28.58 -27.30 -25.08
CA SER A 212 -29.41 -28.39 -24.58
C SER A 212 -30.30 -27.90 -23.43
N ALA A 213 -31.41 -28.60 -23.21
CA ALA A 213 -32.40 -28.27 -22.19
C ALA A 213 -31.76 -28.03 -20.81
N ASN A 214 -32.13 -26.91 -20.17
CA ASN A 214 -31.67 -26.51 -18.83
C ASN A 214 -31.99 -27.60 -17.79
N ASN A 215 -31.01 -28.42 -17.41
CA ASN A 215 -31.24 -29.55 -16.51
C ASN A 215 -31.12 -29.14 -15.03
N PHE A 216 -30.20 -28.24 -14.72
CA PHE A 216 -30.05 -27.69 -13.38
C PHE A 216 -29.64 -26.21 -13.37
N GLU A 217 -29.98 -25.52 -12.29
CA GLU A 217 -29.55 -24.16 -11.99
C GLU A 217 -28.88 -24.12 -10.61
N LEU A 218 -27.71 -23.47 -10.56
CA LEU A 218 -27.04 -23.04 -9.34
C LEU A 218 -27.11 -21.52 -9.27
N ARG A 219 -27.47 -20.98 -8.10
CA ARG A 219 -27.62 -19.55 -7.90
C ARG A 219 -26.96 -19.08 -6.61
N SER A 220 -26.03 -18.14 -6.72
CA SER A 220 -25.54 -17.33 -5.60
C SER A 220 -26.24 -15.98 -5.64
N ALA A 221 -26.59 -15.49 -4.46
CA ALA A 221 -27.22 -14.19 -4.27
C ALA A 221 -26.20 -13.03 -4.40
N GLY A 222 -24.89 -13.34 -4.43
CA GLY A 222 -23.87 -12.33 -4.62
C GLY A 222 -23.59 -11.44 -3.39
N PRO A 223 -22.92 -10.29 -3.59
CA PRO A 223 -22.53 -9.36 -2.54
C PRO A 223 -23.68 -8.85 -1.66
N ASP A 224 -24.81 -8.45 -2.24
CA ASP A 224 -25.96 -7.99 -1.49
C ASP A 224 -26.70 -9.16 -0.80
N GLY A 225 -26.53 -10.33 -1.40
CA GLY A 225 -27.19 -11.60 -1.19
C GLY A 225 -28.66 -11.56 -0.87
N ILE A 226 -29.33 -10.69 -1.60
CA ILE A 226 -30.74 -10.78 -1.91
C ILE A 226 -30.82 -11.57 -3.21
N VAL A 227 -31.71 -12.56 -3.30
CA VAL A 227 -31.86 -13.32 -4.54
C VAL A 227 -32.79 -12.59 -5.50
N GLY A 228 -32.44 -12.57 -6.79
CA GLY A 228 -33.21 -11.94 -7.87
C GLY A 228 -32.74 -10.53 -8.23
N THR A 229 -31.61 -10.09 -7.67
CA THR A 229 -30.99 -8.80 -7.95
C THR A 229 -30.01 -8.88 -9.11
N ASP A 230 -29.43 -7.74 -9.50
CA ASP A 230 -28.53 -7.67 -10.65
C ASP A 230 -27.13 -8.25 -10.37
N ASP A 231 -26.81 -8.53 -9.12
CA ASP A 231 -25.54 -9.11 -8.68
C ASP A 231 -25.61 -10.63 -8.43
N ASP A 232 -26.77 -11.24 -8.66
CA ASP A 232 -26.94 -12.70 -8.70
C ASP A 232 -25.99 -13.33 -9.72
N ILE A 233 -25.25 -14.35 -9.29
CA ILE A 233 -24.46 -15.22 -10.17
C ILE A 233 -25.26 -16.49 -10.39
N VAL A 234 -25.64 -16.74 -11.65
CA VAL A 234 -26.48 -17.89 -12.02
C VAL A 234 -25.69 -18.78 -12.96
N MET A 235 -25.59 -20.07 -12.63
CA MET A 235 -25.01 -21.08 -13.51
C MET A 235 -26.11 -22.06 -13.93
N ARG A 236 -26.21 -22.34 -15.23
CA ARG A 236 -27.09 -23.37 -15.78
C ARG A 236 -26.28 -24.29 -16.66
N ASP A 237 -26.36 -25.59 -16.39
CA ASP A 237 -25.63 -26.63 -17.13
C ASP A 237 -24.13 -26.30 -17.33
N GLY A 238 -23.49 -25.83 -16.26
CA GLY A 238 -22.05 -25.46 -16.28
C GLY A 238 -21.72 -24.12 -16.95
N ILE A 239 -22.70 -23.38 -17.47
CA ILE A 239 -22.51 -22.07 -18.10
C ILE A 239 -22.99 -20.96 -17.17
N ILE A 240 -22.18 -19.92 -16.98
CA ILE A 240 -22.50 -18.77 -16.12
C ILE A 240 -23.25 -17.70 -16.92
N PHE A 241 -24.33 -17.19 -16.33
CA PHE A 241 -25.17 -16.13 -16.85
C PHE A 241 -25.12 -14.92 -15.93
N THR A 242 -25.10 -13.73 -16.54
CA THR A 242 -25.31 -12.48 -15.81
C THR A 242 -26.80 -12.25 -15.60
N SER A 243 -27.16 -11.67 -14.46
CA SER A 243 -28.54 -11.37 -14.03
C SER A 243 -29.41 -10.67 -15.09
N SER A 244 -28.84 -9.76 -15.90
CA SER A 244 -29.56 -9.06 -16.97
C SER A 244 -30.00 -10.01 -18.09
N SER A 245 -29.20 -11.02 -18.40
CA SER A 245 -29.60 -12.11 -19.29
C SER A 245 -30.74 -12.92 -18.67
N VAL A 246 -30.67 -13.21 -17.37
CA VAL A 246 -31.71 -13.98 -16.64
C VAL A 246 -33.05 -13.24 -16.57
N LYS A 247 -33.07 -11.94 -16.25
CA LYS A 247 -34.30 -11.12 -16.19
C LYS A 247 -35.01 -11.03 -17.54
N ASN A 248 -34.24 -10.92 -18.63
CA ASN A 248 -34.80 -10.93 -19.98
C ASN A 248 -35.46 -12.28 -20.32
N HIS A 249 -34.91 -13.39 -19.83
CA HIS A 249 -35.55 -14.71 -19.98
C HIS A 249 -36.83 -14.85 -19.16
N SER A 250 -36.89 -14.32 -17.92
CA SER A 250 -38.09 -14.35 -17.08
C SER A 250 -39.24 -13.49 -17.62
N ALA A 251 -38.92 -12.31 -18.19
CA ALA A 251 -39.92 -11.41 -18.75
C ALA A 251 -40.56 -11.96 -20.04
N VAL A 252 -39.78 -12.65 -20.88
CA VAL A 252 -40.30 -13.35 -22.07
C VAL A 252 -41.17 -14.54 -21.68
N GLN A 253 -40.92 -15.17 -20.53
CA GLN A 253 -41.69 -16.30 -20.01
C GLN A 253 -43.10 -15.91 -19.50
N GLN A 254 -43.35 -14.62 -19.21
CA GLN A 254 -44.64 -14.13 -18.69
C GLN A 254 -45.60 -13.62 -19.78
N GLN A 255 -45.19 -13.59 -21.04
CA GLN A 255 -45.99 -13.08 -22.17
C GLN A 255 -46.65 -14.17 -23.03
N HIS A 256 -46.62 -15.43 -22.59
CA HIS A 256 -47.27 -16.56 -23.28
C HIS A 256 -48.08 -17.44 -22.34
#